data_AF-A0A834AAB9-F1
#
_entry.id   AF-A0A834AAB9-F1
#
_cell.length_a   1.000
_cell.length_b   1.000
_cell.length_c   1.000
_cell.angle_alpha   90.00
_cell.angle_beta   90.00
_cell.angle_gamma   90.00
#
_symmetry.space_group_name_H-M   'P 1'
#
loop_
_entity.id
_entity.type
_entity.pdbx_description
1 polymer ?
#
loop_
_entity_poly.entity_id
_entity_poly.type
_entity_poly.pdbx_seq_one_letter_code
_entity_poly.pdbx_strand_id
1 'polypeptide(L)'
;MPTSSGSDDTASRSALFAQINQGESITHALKHVSDDMKTHKNPALKAQSGPVRSGPKPFSAPKPGVSPSHKPATKKEPPLLELEGKKWRVENQENVSNLVIDDTELKQVAYIYKCVNTTLQVKGKINSITVGEFLLS
;
A
#
# COMPACT_ATOMS: atom_id res chain seq x y z
N MET A 1 25.20 36.13 18.27
CA MET A 1 23.85 35.61 17.99
C MET A 1 23.48 36.03 16.58
N PRO A 2 23.14 35.13 15.64
CA PRO A 2 22.53 35.53 14.38
C PRO A 2 20.99 35.47 14.49
N THR A 3 20.35 36.47 13.90
CA THR A 3 18.90 36.70 13.88
C THR A 3 18.24 36.00 12.69
N SER A 4 17.22 35.21 13.00
CA SER A 4 16.06 34.76 12.21
C SER A 4 15.83 35.45 10.84
N SER A 5 15.87 34.65 9.76
CA SER A 5 15.28 34.96 8.45
C SER A 5 13.86 34.40 8.40
N GLY A 6 12.87 35.27 8.55
CA GLY A 6 11.43 34.92 8.54
C GLY A 6 10.71 35.24 7.23
N SER A 7 11.43 35.61 6.16
CA SER A 7 10.83 36.03 4.88
C SER A 7 10.74 34.92 3.84
N ASP A 8 11.54 33.85 3.94
CA ASP A 8 11.58 32.77 2.94
C ASP A 8 10.41 31.78 3.05
N ASP A 9 9.87 31.57 4.24
CA ASP A 9 8.88 30.50 4.48
C ASP A 9 7.54 30.80 3.78
N THR A 10 7.11 32.06 3.83
CA THR A 10 5.83 32.49 3.21
C THR A 10 5.93 32.51 1.68
N ALA A 11 7.09 32.93 1.13
CA ALA A 11 7.37 32.90 -0.31
C ALA A 11 7.48 31.46 -0.84
N SER A 12 8.11 30.58 -0.07
CA SER A 12 8.23 29.15 -0.38
C SER A 12 6.89 28.43 -0.37
N ARG A 13 6.03 28.74 0.62
CA ARG A 13 4.66 28.18 0.69
C ARG A 13 3.78 28.68 -0.46
N SER A 14 3.86 29.96 -0.82
CA SER A 14 3.09 30.51 -1.94
C SER A 14 3.56 29.97 -3.29
N ALA A 15 4.87 29.75 -3.47
CA ALA A 15 5.41 29.06 -4.65
C ALA A 15 4.91 27.61 -4.76
N LEU A 16 4.82 26.88 -3.63
CA LEU A 16 4.27 25.52 -3.61
C LEU A 16 2.80 25.47 -4.03
N PHE A 17 1.97 26.38 -3.52
CA PHE A 17 0.56 26.44 -3.93
C PHE A 17 0.39 26.84 -5.41
N ALA A 18 1.25 27.73 -5.92
CA ALA A 18 1.26 28.06 -7.35
C ALA A 18 1.65 26.85 -8.22
N GLN A 19 2.57 26.01 -7.74
CA GLN A 19 2.97 24.79 -8.44
C GLN A 19 1.90 23.68 -8.43
N ILE A 20 1.16 23.56 -7.33
CA ILE A 20 0.04 22.61 -7.22
C ILE A 20 -1.16 23.05 -8.07
N ASN A 21 -1.39 24.37 -8.20
CA ASN A 21 -2.50 24.92 -8.98
C ASN A 21 -2.26 24.95 -10.51
N GLN A 22 -1.24 24.24 -11.02
CA GLN A 22 -0.92 24.18 -12.46
C GLN A 22 -1.94 23.41 -13.33
N GLY A 23 -3.03 22.90 -12.72
CA GLY A 23 -4.16 22.31 -13.44
C GLY A 23 -3.77 21.14 -14.34
N GLU A 24 -4.25 21.13 -15.59
CA GLU A 24 -4.00 20.06 -16.57
C GLU A 24 -2.51 19.86 -16.92
N SER A 25 -1.67 20.87 -16.68
CA SER A 25 -0.23 20.82 -17.00
C SER A 25 0.56 19.83 -16.12
N ILE A 26 0.04 19.45 -14.95
CA ILE A 26 0.69 18.48 -14.05
C ILE A 26 0.78 17.07 -14.65
N THR A 27 -0.09 16.75 -15.62
CA THR A 27 -0.14 15.43 -16.24
C THR A 27 1.01 15.18 -17.22
N HIS A 28 1.74 16.23 -17.64
CA HIS A 28 2.89 16.10 -18.55
C HIS A 28 4.12 15.44 -17.89
N ALA A 29 4.20 15.43 -16.56
CA ALA A 29 5.27 14.76 -15.82
C ALA A 29 5.08 13.23 -15.71
N LEU A 30 3.89 12.72 -16.07
CA LEU A 30 3.60 11.28 -16.05
C LEU A 30 4.01 10.65 -17.39
N LYS A 31 4.74 9.53 -17.31
CA LYS A 31 5.11 8.78 -18.51
C LYS A 31 3.85 8.28 -19.23
N HIS A 32 3.72 8.62 -20.50
CA HIS A 32 2.59 8.18 -21.32
C HIS A 32 2.58 6.65 -21.43
N VAL A 33 1.47 6.02 -21.01
CA VAL A 33 1.25 4.58 -21.10
C VAL A 33 0.55 4.29 -22.43
N SER A 34 1.29 3.76 -23.41
CA SER A 34 0.73 3.34 -24.70
C SER A 34 -0.24 2.17 -24.55
N ASP A 35 -1.13 1.99 -25.53
CA ASP A 35 -2.11 0.90 -25.50
C ASP A 35 -1.46 -0.49 -25.45
N ASP A 36 -0.23 -0.63 -25.95
CA ASP A 36 0.57 -1.86 -25.81
C ASP A 36 0.91 -2.21 -24.36
N MET A 37 0.94 -1.22 -23.46
CA MET A 37 1.17 -1.42 -22.02
C MET A 37 -0.14 -1.62 -21.24
N LYS A 38 -1.30 -1.41 -21.87
CA LYS A 38 -2.60 -1.61 -21.23
C LYS A 38 -3.04 -3.06 -21.44
N THR A 39 -3.11 -3.81 -20.34
CA THR A 39 -3.48 -5.24 -20.33
C THR A 39 -4.84 -5.57 -20.95
N HIS A 40 -5.75 -4.59 -21.05
CA HIS A 40 -7.06 -4.77 -21.72
C HIS A 40 -7.03 -4.49 -23.23
N LYS A 41 -6.06 -3.70 -23.72
CA LYS A 41 -5.90 -3.35 -25.15
C LYS A 41 -4.90 -4.25 -25.86
N ASN A 42 -3.94 -4.82 -25.13
CA ASN A 42 -2.91 -5.69 -25.66
C ASN A 42 -3.09 -7.15 -25.19
N PRO A 43 -3.70 -8.02 -26.01
CA PRO A 43 -3.83 -9.44 -25.71
C PRO A 43 -2.51 -10.18 -25.50
N ALA A 44 -1.38 -9.68 -26.03
CA ALA A 44 -0.07 -10.30 -25.86
C ALA A 44 0.43 -10.23 -24.40
N LEU A 45 0.11 -9.16 -23.67
CA LEU A 45 0.38 -9.07 -22.21
C LEU A 45 -0.46 -10.06 -21.40
N LYS A 46 -1.59 -10.52 -21.95
CA LYS A 46 -2.46 -11.55 -21.35
C LYS A 46 -1.84 -12.96 -21.48
N ALA A 47 -0.98 -13.18 -22.46
CA ALA A 47 -0.23 -14.43 -22.63
C ALA A 47 1.03 -14.48 -21.74
N GLN A 48 1.56 -13.32 -21.35
CA GLN A 48 2.69 -13.20 -20.42
C GLN A 48 2.23 -13.32 -18.94
N SER A 49 0.95 -13.08 -18.65
CA SER A 49 0.33 -13.64 -17.45
C SER A 49 0.12 -15.14 -17.66
N GLY A 50 0.83 -15.96 -16.88
CA GLY A 50 0.94 -17.40 -17.03
C GLY A 50 -0.36 -18.20 -17.20
N PRO A 51 -0.25 -19.52 -17.45
CA PRO A 51 -1.25 -20.31 -18.17
C PRO A 51 -2.67 -20.15 -17.62
N VAL A 52 -3.57 -19.62 -18.45
CA VAL A 52 -5.01 -19.83 -18.28
C VAL A 52 -5.24 -21.32 -18.47
N ARG A 53 -5.54 -22.03 -17.38
CA ARG A 53 -5.81 -23.46 -17.37
C ARG A 53 -7.04 -23.76 -18.23
N SER A 54 -6.82 -24.07 -19.51
CA SER A 54 -7.75 -24.82 -20.34
C SER A 54 -7.63 -26.30 -19.97
N GLY A 55 -8.70 -26.91 -19.49
CA GLY A 55 -8.75 -28.37 -19.37
C GLY A 55 -10.14 -28.88 -18.95
N PRO A 56 -10.56 -30.05 -19.45
CA PRO A 56 -11.96 -30.46 -19.55
C PRO A 56 -12.45 -31.26 -18.33
N LYS A 57 -13.78 -31.26 -18.08
CA LYS A 57 -14.46 -32.30 -17.28
C LYS A 57 -14.51 -33.62 -18.08
N PRO A 58 -14.74 -34.85 -17.52
CA PRO A 58 -15.25 -35.19 -16.17
C PRO A 58 -14.56 -36.38 -15.44
N PHE A 59 -14.91 -36.53 -14.15
CA PHE A 59 -14.98 -37.75 -13.31
C PHE A 59 -13.74 -38.66 -13.06
N SER A 60 -13.26 -38.66 -11.81
CA SER A 60 -13.17 -39.88 -10.97
C SER A 60 -13.02 -39.49 -9.48
N ALA A 61 -13.73 -40.19 -8.60
CA ALA A 61 -13.82 -39.93 -7.16
C ALA A 61 -12.78 -40.79 -6.36
N PRO A 62 -12.69 -40.70 -5.01
CA PRO A 62 -11.56 -40.11 -4.29
C PRO A 62 -10.71 -41.14 -3.53
N LYS A 63 -9.47 -40.78 -3.17
CA LYS A 63 -8.72 -41.46 -2.08
C LYS A 63 -8.16 -40.46 -1.07
N PRO A 64 -8.23 -40.77 0.24
CA PRO A 64 -7.95 -39.85 1.33
C PRO A 64 -6.45 -39.83 1.65
N GLY A 65 -5.88 -38.63 1.73
CA GLY A 65 -4.49 -38.42 2.15
C GLY A 65 -4.33 -37.02 2.67
N VAL A 66 -4.32 -36.90 4.00
CA VAL A 66 -4.12 -35.67 4.75
C VAL A 66 -2.70 -35.15 4.55
N SER A 67 -2.54 -33.92 4.08
CA SER A 67 -1.48 -32.97 4.46
C SER A 67 -1.61 -31.68 3.63
N PRO A 68 -1.16 -30.54 4.17
CA PRO A 68 -1.97 -29.34 4.25
C PRO A 68 -2.16 -28.68 2.90
N SER A 69 -3.39 -28.23 2.69
CA SER A 69 -3.75 -27.24 1.68
C SER A 69 -2.70 -26.11 1.73
N HIS A 70 -1.79 -26.11 0.77
CA HIS A 70 -1.07 -24.91 0.40
C HIS A 70 -2.16 -23.94 -0.05
N LYS A 71 -2.65 -23.15 0.90
CA LYS A 71 -3.53 -22.02 0.60
C LYS A 71 -2.84 -21.28 -0.53
N PRO A 72 -3.54 -21.04 -1.65
CA PRO A 72 -2.95 -20.38 -2.80
C PRO A 72 -2.32 -19.09 -2.27
N ALA A 73 -1.04 -18.87 -2.59
CA ALA A 73 -0.35 -17.64 -2.23
C ALA A 73 -1.18 -16.49 -2.80
N THR A 74 -2.01 -15.92 -1.93
CA THR A 74 -2.78 -14.71 -2.21
C THR A 74 -1.73 -13.70 -2.59
N LYS A 75 -1.84 -13.17 -3.81
CA LYS A 75 -0.96 -12.11 -4.32
C LYS A 75 -0.85 -11.07 -3.22
N LYS A 76 0.28 -11.06 -2.50
CA LYS A 76 0.46 -10.19 -1.34
C LYS A 76 0.59 -8.80 -1.91
N GLU A 77 -0.37 -7.95 -1.59
CA GLU A 77 -0.19 -6.51 -1.80
C GLU A 77 1.08 -6.10 -1.04
N PRO A 78 1.87 -5.17 -1.58
CA PRO A 78 3.13 -4.80 -0.95
C PRO A 78 2.87 -4.26 0.47
N PRO A 79 3.74 -4.58 1.43
CA PRO A 79 3.63 -4.03 2.78
C PRO A 79 3.69 -2.51 2.71
N LEU A 80 2.74 -1.85 3.37
CA LEU A 80 2.61 -0.41 3.38
C LEU A 80 2.78 0.11 4.80
N LEU A 81 3.64 1.11 4.96
CA LEU A 81 3.76 1.92 6.16
C LEU A 81 4.03 3.36 5.71
N GLU A 82 2.99 4.18 5.71
CA GLU A 82 3.09 5.58 5.29
C GLU A 82 2.15 6.47 6.09
N LEU A 83 2.53 7.74 6.25
CA LEU A 83 1.66 8.78 6.80
C LEU A 83 0.92 9.48 5.66
N GLU A 84 -0.33 9.12 5.45
CA GLU A 84 -1.22 9.80 4.52
C GLU A 84 -1.84 11.02 5.21
N GLY A 85 -1.16 12.17 5.11
CA GLY A 85 -1.56 13.42 5.74
C GLY A 85 -1.51 13.36 7.26
N LYS A 86 -2.58 12.88 7.90
CA LYS A 86 -2.66 12.65 9.36
C LYS A 86 -3.00 11.20 9.72
N LYS A 87 -3.11 10.31 8.73
CA LYS A 87 -3.50 8.92 8.91
C LYS A 87 -2.30 8.02 8.63
N TRP A 88 -1.82 7.32 9.65
CA TRP A 88 -0.85 6.24 9.49
C TRP A 88 -1.55 5.04 8.83
N ARG A 89 -1.10 4.64 7.65
CA ARG A 89 -1.55 3.44 6.96
C ARG A 89 -0.53 2.34 7.20
N VAL A 90 -0.95 1.28 7.88
CA VAL A 90 -0.17 0.06 8.08
C VAL A 90 -0.94 -1.09 7.46
N GLU A 91 -0.54 -1.51 6.27
CA GLU A 91 -1.29 -2.49 5.48
C GLU A 91 -0.40 -3.65 5.05
N ASN A 92 -0.99 -4.84 4.98
CA ASN A 92 -0.38 -6.04 4.36
C ASN A 92 0.98 -6.46 4.97
N GLN A 93 1.20 -6.16 6.25
CA GLN A 93 2.39 -6.60 6.99
C GLN A 93 2.25 -8.06 7.41
N GLU A 94 3.29 -8.86 7.21
CA GLU A 94 3.27 -10.29 7.53
C GLU A 94 4.57 -10.75 8.18
N ASN A 95 4.46 -11.40 9.34
CA ASN A 95 5.59 -11.91 10.13
C ASN A 95 6.61 -10.81 10.52
N VAL A 96 6.16 -9.56 10.74
CA VAL A 96 7.04 -8.46 11.15
C VAL A 96 6.81 -8.11 12.61
N SER A 97 7.80 -8.34 13.47
CA SER A 97 7.68 -8.10 14.92
C SER A 97 8.28 -6.78 15.40
N ASN A 98 9.01 -6.08 14.53
CA ASN A 98 9.79 -4.90 14.86
C ASN A 98 9.27 -3.61 14.18
N LEU A 99 7.96 -3.54 13.90
CA LEU A 99 7.36 -2.35 13.31
C LEU A 99 7.20 -1.27 14.39
N VAL A 100 7.76 -0.09 14.16
CA VAL A 100 7.70 1.03 15.11
C VAL A 100 7.29 2.30 14.35
N ILE A 101 6.31 3.03 14.89
CA ILE A 101 5.98 4.40 14.48
C ILE A 101 6.46 5.31 15.61
N ASP A 102 7.52 6.06 15.37
CA ASP A 102 8.18 6.96 16.32
C ASP A 102 7.72 8.42 16.17
N ASP A 103 7.52 8.87 14.94
CA ASP A 103 7.04 10.23 14.64
C ASP A 103 5.51 10.35 14.75
N THR A 104 5.00 10.44 15.98
CA THR A 104 3.55 10.58 16.22
C THR A 104 3.12 11.94 16.74
N GLU A 105 1.99 12.44 16.24
CA GLU A 105 1.34 13.66 16.73
C GLU A 105 -0.07 13.36 17.29
N LEU A 106 -0.53 14.14 18.27
CA LEU A 106 -1.85 13.94 18.91
C LEU A 106 -3.05 13.99 17.97
N LYS A 107 -2.92 14.67 16.83
CA LYS A 107 -3.98 14.80 15.81
C LYS A 107 -4.01 13.63 14.81
N GLN A 108 -2.99 12.77 14.84
CA GLN A 108 -2.86 11.66 13.91
C GLN A 108 -3.72 10.47 14.33
N VAL A 109 -4.04 9.62 13.35
CA VAL A 109 -4.84 8.40 13.52
C VAL A 109 -4.10 7.24 12.88
N ALA A 110 -4.12 6.06 13.50
CA ALA A 110 -3.53 4.86 12.90
C ALA A 110 -4.60 3.93 12.35
N TYR A 111 -4.37 3.42 11.13
CA TYR A 111 -5.21 2.45 10.46
C TYR A 111 -4.37 1.24 10.08
N ILE A 112 -4.66 0.12 10.73
CA ILE A 112 -3.92 -1.12 10.61
C ILE A 112 -4.85 -2.13 9.93
N TYR A 113 -4.46 -2.63 8.77
CA TYR A 113 -5.31 -3.49 7.94
C TYR A 113 -4.55 -4.69 7.37
N LYS A 114 -5.20 -5.87 7.34
CA LYS A 114 -4.65 -7.12 6.78
C LYS A 114 -3.23 -7.46 7.29
N CYS A 115 -2.98 -7.23 8.57
CA CYS A 115 -1.70 -7.59 9.19
C CYS A 115 -1.79 -9.00 9.78
N VAL A 116 -0.78 -9.84 9.51
CA VAL A 116 -0.73 -11.24 9.94
C VAL A 116 0.53 -11.47 10.76
N ASN A 117 0.39 -12.05 11.96
CA ASN A 117 1.52 -12.35 12.87
C ASN A 117 2.53 -11.19 12.99
N THR A 118 2.01 -9.96 13.13
CA THR A 118 2.80 -8.73 13.11
C THR A 118 2.64 -7.98 14.42
N THR A 119 3.73 -7.45 14.95
CA THR A 119 3.72 -6.57 16.13
C THR A 119 4.08 -5.15 15.71
N LEU A 120 3.19 -4.22 16.02
CA LEU A 120 3.36 -2.79 15.78
C LEU A 120 3.43 -2.05 17.11
N GLN A 121 4.48 -1.26 17.30
CA GLN A 121 4.63 -0.34 18.41
C GLN A 121 4.41 1.10 17.94
N VAL A 122 3.38 1.75 18.48
CA VAL A 122 3.17 3.19 18.27
C VAL A 122 3.74 3.93 19.46
N LYS A 123 4.80 4.71 19.27
CA LYS A 123 5.43 5.51 20.32
C LYS A 123 4.83 6.90 20.35
N GLY A 124 4.35 7.33 21.51
CA GLY A 124 3.69 8.62 21.70
C GLY A 124 2.18 8.51 21.76
N LYS A 125 1.49 9.66 21.74
CA LYS A 125 0.03 9.73 21.88
C LYS A 125 -0.59 10.17 20.56
N ILE A 126 -1.51 9.36 20.05
CA ILE A 126 -2.32 9.65 18.86
C ILE A 126 -3.81 9.71 19.24
N ASN A 127 -4.64 10.19 18.32
CA ASN A 127 -6.06 10.39 18.56
C ASN A 127 -6.80 9.05 18.65
N SER A 128 -6.62 8.18 17.67
CA SER A 128 -7.27 6.88 17.63
C SER A 128 -6.47 5.85 16.84
N ILE A 129 -6.72 4.58 17.16
CA ILE A 129 -6.15 3.42 16.48
C ILE A 129 -7.32 2.56 16.02
N THR A 130 -7.33 2.24 14.72
CA THR A 130 -8.29 1.31 14.13
C THR A 130 -7.53 0.08 13.65
N VAL A 131 -7.99 -1.10 14.08
CA VAL A 131 -7.44 -2.39 13.68
C VAL A 131 -8.52 -3.16 12.94
N GLY A 132 -8.28 -3.50 11.67
CA GLY A 132 -9.21 -4.25 10.82
C GLY A 132 -8.54 -5.47 10.20
N GLU A 133 -9.25 -6.60 10.17
CA GLU A 133 -8.76 -7.88 9.65
C GLU A 133 -7.34 -8.24 10.12
N PHE A 134 -7.18 -8.35 11.43
CA PHE A 134 -5.97 -8.88 12.04
C PHE A 134 -6.14 -10.38 12.27
N LEU A 135 -5.24 -11.20 11.73
CA LEU A 135 -5.23 -12.64 11.97
C LEU A 135 -4.13 -12.97 12.97
N LEU A 136 -4.55 -13.39 14.16
CA LEU A 136 -3.70 -14.10 15.13
C LEU A 136 -3.58 -15.55 14.68
N SER A 137 -2.35 -16.05 14.59
CA SER A 137 -2.04 -17.46 14.36
C SER A 137 -2.03 -18.23 15.66
#